data_AF-A0A7J8D3M7-F1
#
_entry.id   AF-A0A7J8D3M7-F1
#
_cell.length_a   1.000
_cell.length_b   1.000
_cell.length_c   1.000
_cell.angle_alpha   90.00
_cell.angle_beta   90.00
_cell.angle_gamma   90.00
#
_symmetry.space_group_name_H-M   'P 1'
#
loop_
_entity.id
_entity.type
_entity.pdbx_description
1 polymer ?
#
loop_
_entity_poly.entity_id
_entity_poly.type
_entity_poly.pdbx_seq_one_letter_code
_entity_poly.pdbx_strand_id
1 'polypeptide(L)' 'MKLVGFLLLVTIITLSLEVQELQASVIPLKLLGTCIDLCTSDWDCDLGESCISNGCGHICMAG' A
#
# COMPACT_ATOMS: atom_id res chain seq x y z
N MET A 1 -24.55 26.63 -29.53
CA MET A 1 -24.68 25.39 -28.73
C MET A 1 -23.49 24.44 -28.85
N LYS A 2 -22.81 24.35 -30.01
CA LYS A 2 -21.63 23.46 -30.19
C LYS A 2 -20.41 23.86 -29.33
N LEU A 3 -20.15 25.17 -29.21
CA LEU A 3 -19.01 25.71 -28.44
C LEU A 3 -19.13 25.44 -26.93
N VAL A 4 -20.35 25.53 -26.38
CA VAL A 4 -20.64 25.24 -24.97
C VAL A 4 -20.36 23.78 -24.66
N GLY A 5 -20.74 22.86 -25.55
CA GLY A 5 -20.43 21.44 -25.40
C GLY A 5 -18.94 21.16 -25.47
N PHE A 6 -18.22 21.80 -26.41
CA PHE A 6 -16.76 21.66 -26.53
C PHE A 6 -16.03 22.19 -25.28
N LEU A 7 -16.42 23.36 -24.78
CA LEU A 7 -15.89 23.95 -23.54
C LEU A 7 -16.13 23.04 -22.34
N LEU A 8 -17.35 22.49 -22.20
CA LEU A 8 -17.68 21.56 -21.12
C LEU A 8 -16.80 20.29 -21.18
N LEU A 9 -16.62 19.73 -22.38
CA LEU A 9 -15.85 18.52 -22.59
C LEU A 9 -14.36 18.72 -22.24
N VAL A 10 -13.78 19.85 -22.65
CA VAL A 10 -12.41 20.23 -22.28
C VAL A 10 -12.28 20.38 -20.77
N THR A 11 -13.21 21.07 -20.09
CA THR A 11 -13.16 21.23 -18.64
C THR A 11 -13.25 19.91 -17.87
N ILE A 12 -14.06 18.96 -18.35
CA ILE A 12 -14.19 17.63 -17.74
C ILE A 12 -12.90 16.83 -17.92
N ILE A 13 -12.30 16.87 -19.11
CA ILE A 13 -11.02 16.18 -19.37
C ILE A 13 -9.92 16.73 -18.47
N THR A 14 -9.80 18.07 -18.36
CA THR A 14 -8.79 18.70 -17.50
C THR A 14 -9.00 18.38 -16.02
N LEU A 15 -10.25 18.42 -15.53
CA LEU A 15 -10.59 18.05 -14.15
C LEU A 15 -10.29 16.56 -13.89
N SER A 16 -10.54 15.69 -14.87
CA SER A 16 -10.25 14.25 -14.74
C SER A 16 -8.75 13.98 -14.68
N LEU A 17 -7.95 14.71 -15.47
CA LEU A 17 -6.49 14.65 -15.43
C LEU A 17 -5.94 15.15 -14.08
N GLU A 18 -6.50 16.25 -13.54
CA GLU A 18 -6.12 16.79 -12.22
C GLU A 18 -6.45 15.80 -11.08
N VAL A 19 -7.56 15.05 -11.20
CA VAL A 19 -7.97 14.03 -10.21
C VAL A 19 -7.13 12.75 -10.30
N GLN A 20 -6.47 12.49 -11.44
CA GLN A 20 -5.60 11.32 -11.62
C GLN A 20 -4.34 11.39 -10.75
N GLU A 21 -3.87 12.59 -10.38
CA GLU A 21 -2.69 12.80 -9.51
C GLU A 21 -2.96 12.41 -8.04
N LEU A 22 -4.22 12.36 -7.60
CA LEU A 22 -4.58 11.88 -6.25
C LEU A 22 -4.53 10.35 -6.12
N GLN A 23 -4.36 9.61 -7.22
CA GLN A 23 -4.29 8.14 -7.16
C GLN A 23 -2.96 7.61 -6.62
N ALA A 24 -1.98 8.46 -6.29
CA ALA A 24 -0.84 8.06 -5.49
C ALA A 24 -1.24 7.53 -4.09
N SER A 25 -2.48 7.80 -3.63
CA SER A 25 -2.99 7.33 -2.33
C SER A 25 -4.21 6.39 -2.41
N VAL A 26 -4.58 5.87 -3.59
CA VAL A 26 -5.63 4.85 -3.69
C VAL A 26 -4.98 3.52 -4.05
N ILE A 27 -4.49 2.85 -3.01
CA ILE A 27 -4.02 1.48 -3.05
C ILE A 27 -5.15 0.60 -3.66
N PRO A 28 -4.99 0.06 -4.89
CA PRO A 28 -5.99 -0.83 -5.45
C PRO A 28 -5.81 -2.17 -4.76
N LEU A 29 -6.72 -2.55 -3.86
CA LEU A 29 -6.80 -3.90 -3.28
C LEU A 29 -5.40 -4.52 -3.00
N LYS A 30 -4.49 -3.81 -2.32
CA LYS A 30 -3.37 -4.46 -1.60
C LYS A 30 -3.97 -5.17 -0.38
N LEU A 31 -4.86 -6.11 -0.66
CA LEU A 31 -5.32 -7.16 0.25
C LEU A 31 -4.20 -8.19 0.47
N LEU A 32 -2.94 -7.80 0.30
CA LEU A 32 -1.82 -8.40 0.99
C LEU A 32 -1.47 -7.40 2.07
N GLY A 33 -1.89 -7.64 3.31
CA GLY A 33 -1.20 -7.04 4.44
C GLY A 33 0.29 -7.28 4.21
N THR A 34 1.08 -6.21 4.23
CA THR A 34 2.54 -6.36 4.07
C THR A 34 3.00 -7.34 5.13
N CYS A 35 3.73 -8.37 4.72
CA CYS A 35 4.31 -9.28 5.69
C CYS A 35 5.21 -8.48 6.63
N ILE A 36 4.97 -8.68 7.93
CA ILE A 36 5.72 -7.99 8.98
C ILE A 36 6.78 -8.96 9.44
N ASP A 37 8.03 -8.63 9.11
CA ASP A 37 9.21 -9.30 9.62
C ASP A 37 9.78 -8.46 10.77
N LEU A 38 9.58 -8.91 12.01
CA LEU A 38 10.16 -8.30 13.21
C LEU A 38 11.58 -8.80 13.49
N CYS A 39 11.94 -9.96 12.94
CA CYS A 39 13.25 -10.59 13.05
C CYS A 39 13.57 -11.30 11.73
N THR A 40 14.85 -11.52 11.45
CA THR A 40 15.32 -12.37 10.33
C THR A 40 16.04 -13.62 10.86
N SER A 41 16.54 -13.56 12.10
CA SER A 41 17.24 -14.66 12.75
C SER A 41 17.10 -14.56 14.27
N ASP A 42 17.42 -15.64 14.98
CA ASP A 42 17.29 -15.73 16.44
C ASP A 42 18.12 -14.68 17.19
N TRP A 43 19.19 -14.17 16.58
CA TRP A 43 20.03 -13.11 17.17
C TRP A 43 19.39 -11.72 17.14
N ASP A 44 18.31 -11.55 16.38
CA ASP A 44 17.53 -10.31 16.38
C ASP A 44 16.58 -10.23 17.59
N CYS A 45 16.36 -11.36 18.29
CA CYS A 45 15.44 -11.48 19.41
C CYS A 45 16.18 -11.44 20.77
N ASP A 46 15.42 -11.23 21.85
CA ASP A 46 15.99 -11.23 23.20
C ASP A 46 16.46 -12.63 23.63
N LEU A 47 17.30 -12.67 24.68
CA LEU A 47 17.80 -13.92 25.26
C LEU A 47 16.64 -14.83 25.71
N GLY A 48 16.53 -16.01 25.08
CA GLY A 48 15.48 -16.99 25.36
C GLY A 48 14.32 -16.98 24.36
N GLU A 49 14.37 -16.09 23.36
CA GLU A 49 13.44 -16.07 22.24
C GLU A 49 14.07 -16.66 20.98
N SER A 50 13.23 -17.04 20.02
CA SER A 50 13.65 -17.49 18.69
C SER A 50 12.80 -16.83 17.62
N CYS A 51 13.41 -16.60 16.46
CA CYS A 51 12.76 -15.99 15.32
C CYS A 51 11.99 -17.04 14.54
N ILE A 52 10.67 -16.99 14.63
CA ILE A 52 9.79 -17.98 14.03
C ILE A 52 8.92 -17.36 12.95
N SER A 53 8.64 -18.12 11.89
CA SER A 53 7.70 -17.68 10.86
C SER A 53 6.26 -17.80 11.37
N ASN A 54 5.46 -16.74 11.20
CA ASN A 54 4.03 -16.71 11.53
C ASN A 54 3.13 -16.90 10.29
N GLY A 55 3.69 -17.40 9.19
CA GLY A 55 3.01 -17.68 7.94
C GLY A 55 3.51 -16.83 6.78
N CYS A 56 3.53 -15.50 6.95
CA CYS A 56 3.97 -14.59 5.88
C CYS A 56 5.16 -13.72 6.30
N GLY A 57 5.34 -13.45 7.60
CA GLY A 57 6.55 -12.82 8.14
C GLY A 57 7.12 -13.60 9.31
N HIS A 58 7.92 -12.91 10.13
CA HIS A 58 8.63 -13.49 11.27
C HIS A 58 8.42 -12.68 12.55
N ILE A 59 8.31 -13.38 13.69
CA ILE A 59 8.15 -12.81 15.02
C ILE A 59 9.11 -13.49 16.01
N CYS A 60 9.54 -12.75 17.03
CA CYS A 60 10.23 -13.33 18.18
C CYS A 60 9.20 -14.01 19.09
N MET A 61 9.44 -15.26 19.45
CA MET A 61 8.63 -16.00 20.41
C MET A 61 9.54 -16.71 21.41
N ALA A 62 9.17 -16.65 22.69
CA ALA A 62 9.85 -17.41 23.74
C ALA A 62 9.76 -18.91 23.43
N GLY A 63 10.91 -19.60 23.54
CA GLY A 63 11.02 -21.06 23.39
C GLY A 63 10.41 -21.82 24.57
#